data_AF-A0A9W6Q830-F1
#
_entry.id   AF-A0A9W6Q830-F1
#
_cell.length_a   1.000
_cell.length_b   1.000
_cell.length_c   1.000
_cell.angle_alpha   90.00
_cell.angle_beta   90.00
_cell.angle_gamma   90.00
#
_symmetry.space_group_name_H-M   'P 1'
#
loop_
_entity.id
_entity.type
_entity.pdbx_description
1 polymer ?
#
loop_
_entity_poly.entity_id
_entity_poly.type
_entity_poly.pdbx_seq_one_letter_code
_entity_poly.pdbx_strand_id
1 'polypeptide(L)'
;MAAGAVPPNGRTPHEGERTVGELFADATAELSSLVHDEIALAKAEIKADVVRGGIGTAAGVVAGVVALASIPMFSFAFAWGLQALGITTGWSFAIVGGAYVLIALLLAFLMVRFFKKVKKPERTIAGAQATAQVLKNAKPRPATKEEIDRALGRIQ
;
A
#
# COMPACT_ATOMS: atom_id res chain seq x y z
N MET A 1 -17.93 42.24 -73.56
CA MET A 1 -17.48 43.05 -72.41
C MET A 1 -18.05 42.42 -71.14
N ALA A 2 -17.25 42.31 -70.09
CA ALA A 2 -17.55 41.76 -68.74
C ALA A 2 -17.59 40.22 -68.65
N ALA A 3 -16.62 39.56 -67.98
CA ALA A 3 -16.48 39.29 -66.53
C ALA A 3 -17.22 37.98 -66.15
N GLY A 4 -16.65 36.94 -65.54
CA GLY A 4 -15.54 36.81 -64.59
C GLY A 4 -16.11 36.24 -63.29
N ALA A 5 -15.70 35.04 -62.84
CA ALA A 5 -15.84 34.60 -61.45
C ALA A 5 -15.02 33.31 -61.18
N VAL A 6 -13.82 33.50 -60.65
CA VAL A 6 -13.03 32.50 -59.92
C VAL A 6 -13.77 32.19 -58.60
N PRO A 7 -13.98 30.92 -58.21
CA PRO A 7 -14.54 30.62 -56.89
C PRO A 7 -13.59 31.15 -55.79
N PRO A 8 -14.12 31.83 -54.77
CA PRO A 8 -13.30 32.41 -53.72
C PRO A 8 -12.67 31.28 -52.90
N ASN A 9 -11.36 31.18 -53.06
CA ASN A 9 -10.36 30.74 -52.09
C ASN A 9 -10.93 30.08 -50.82
N GLY A 10 -10.90 28.75 -50.78
CA GLY A 10 -11.15 27.91 -49.62
C GLY A 10 -10.03 28.06 -48.59
N ARG A 11 -9.89 29.26 -48.01
CA ARG A 11 -9.10 29.47 -46.82
C ARG A 11 -9.74 28.65 -45.70
N THR A 12 -9.05 27.58 -45.30
CA THR A 12 -9.26 26.96 -43.99
C THR A 12 -9.26 28.08 -42.95
N PRO A 13 -10.22 28.13 -42.02
CA PRO A 13 -10.26 29.17 -41.01
C PRO A 13 -8.91 29.26 -40.30
N HIS A 14 -8.20 30.39 -40.48
CA HIS A 14 -7.00 30.69 -39.72
C HIS A 14 -7.43 31.07 -38.31
N GLU A 15 -6.86 30.33 -37.35
CA GLU A 15 -6.65 30.63 -35.94
C GLU A 15 -6.83 32.13 -35.62
N GLY A 16 -8.04 32.51 -35.24
CA GLY A 16 -8.28 33.77 -34.53
C GLY A 16 -7.70 33.63 -33.12
N GLU A 17 -7.00 34.67 -32.68
CA GLU A 17 -6.29 34.78 -31.40
C GLU A 17 -7.05 34.10 -30.25
N ARG A 18 -6.57 32.92 -29.83
CA ARG A 18 -7.13 32.19 -28.69
C ARG A 18 -7.07 33.13 -27.49
N THR A 19 -8.21 33.34 -26.84
CA THR A 19 -8.25 34.26 -25.71
C THR A 19 -7.42 33.69 -24.55
N VAL A 20 -6.80 34.56 -23.75
CA VAL A 20 -5.98 34.14 -22.59
C VAL A 20 -6.77 33.23 -21.63
N GLY A 21 -8.08 33.45 -21.52
CA GLY A 21 -8.97 32.59 -20.74
C GLY A 21 -9.13 31.19 -21.32
N GLU A 22 -9.11 31.04 -22.64
CA GLU A 22 -9.19 29.77 -23.36
C GLU A 22 -7.89 28.96 -23.23
N LEU A 23 -6.74 29.63 -23.27
CA LEU A 23 -5.43 29.01 -23.03
C LEU A 23 -5.28 28.53 -21.57
N PHE A 24 -5.77 29.32 -20.61
CA PHE A 24 -5.74 28.96 -19.19
C PHE A 24 -6.73 27.82 -18.87
N ALA A 25 -7.91 27.83 -19.48
CA ALA A 25 -8.89 26.75 -19.37
C ALA A 25 -8.33 25.43 -19.90
N ASP A 26 -7.68 25.45 -21.06
CA ASP A 26 -7.04 24.26 -21.65
C ASP A 26 -5.87 23.76 -20.81
N ALA A 27 -4.97 24.65 -20.35
CA ALA A 27 -3.86 24.26 -19.48
C ALA A 27 -4.35 23.64 -18.15
N THR A 28 -5.44 24.17 -17.59
CA THR A 28 -6.06 23.60 -16.39
C THR A 28 -6.71 22.24 -16.67
N ALA A 29 -7.33 22.08 -17.84
CA ALA A 29 -7.90 20.81 -18.28
C ALA A 29 -6.81 19.73 -18.49
N GLU A 30 -5.68 20.08 -19.10
CA GLU A 30 -4.53 19.18 -19.29
C GLU A 30 -3.89 18.77 -17.95
N LEU A 31 -3.76 19.70 -17.00
CA LEU A 31 -3.30 19.37 -15.66
C LEU A 31 -4.29 18.46 -14.93
N SER A 32 -5.60 18.70 -15.09
CA SER A 32 -6.63 17.84 -14.52
C SER A 32 -6.62 16.44 -15.12
N SER A 33 -6.35 16.29 -16.42
CA SER A 33 -6.21 14.97 -17.04
C SER A 33 -4.97 14.25 -16.55
N LEU A 34 -3.84 14.94 -16.43
CA LEU A 34 -2.60 14.35 -15.94
C LEU A 34 -2.73 13.82 -14.50
N VAL A 35 -3.36 14.60 -13.61
CA VAL A 35 -3.64 14.16 -12.23
C VAL A 35 -4.59 12.96 -12.22
N HIS A 36 -5.60 12.95 -13.09
CA HIS A 36 -6.51 11.81 -13.21
C HIS A 36 -5.78 10.54 -13.65
N ASP A 37 -4.86 10.67 -14.61
CA ASP A 37 -4.05 9.57 -15.13
C ASP A 37 -3.08 9.02 -14.07
N GLU A 38 -2.44 9.90 -13.30
CA GLU A 38 -1.54 9.50 -12.20
C GLU A 38 -2.31 8.76 -11.10
N ILE A 39 -3.52 9.22 -10.77
CA ILE A 39 -4.40 8.52 -9.82
C ILE A 39 -4.86 7.18 -10.40
N ALA A 40 -5.20 7.13 -11.69
CA ALA A 40 -5.61 5.90 -12.35
C ALA A 40 -4.47 4.86 -12.36
N LEU A 41 -3.25 5.30 -12.61
CA LEU A 41 -2.04 4.48 -12.56
C LEU A 41 -1.75 3.98 -11.15
N ALA A 42 -1.71 4.88 -10.15
CA ALA A 42 -1.50 4.52 -8.75
C ALA A 42 -2.58 3.54 -8.27
N LYS A 43 -3.84 3.72 -8.69
CA LYS A 43 -4.94 2.79 -8.38
C LYS A 43 -4.73 1.44 -9.05
N ALA A 44 -4.21 1.40 -10.28
CA ALA A 44 -3.90 0.16 -10.97
C ALA A 44 -2.74 -0.59 -10.29
N GLU A 45 -1.69 0.11 -9.88
CA GLU A 45 -0.54 -0.45 -9.16
C GLU A 45 -0.96 -0.99 -7.79
N ILE A 46 -1.70 -0.21 -6.99
CA ILE A 46 -2.25 -0.68 -5.71
C ILE A 46 -3.13 -1.91 -5.91
N LYS A 47 -3.99 -1.93 -6.94
CA LYS A 47 -4.83 -3.10 -7.23
C LYS A 47 -3.98 -4.32 -7.59
N ALA A 48 -2.95 -4.15 -8.43
CA ALA A 48 -2.04 -5.22 -8.81
C ALA A 48 -1.29 -5.78 -7.59
N ASP A 49 -0.81 -4.89 -6.72
CA ASP A 49 -0.14 -5.25 -5.48
C ASP A 49 -1.06 -5.96 -4.49
N VAL A 50 -2.31 -5.50 -4.34
CA VAL A 50 -3.31 -6.17 -3.49
C VAL A 50 -3.63 -7.56 -4.02
N VAL A 51 -3.80 -7.73 -5.33
CA VAL A 51 -4.06 -9.05 -5.92
C VAL A 51 -2.85 -9.97 -5.74
N ARG A 52 -1.65 -9.48 -6.07
CA ARG A 52 -0.41 -10.27 -5.96
C ARG A 52 -0.11 -10.63 -4.51
N GLY A 53 -0.22 -9.66 -3.61
CA GLY A 53 -0.09 -9.85 -2.16
C GLY A 53 -1.17 -10.77 -1.61
N GLY A 54 -2.40 -10.66 -2.10
CA GLY A 54 -3.53 -11.53 -1.72
C GLY A 54 -3.30 -12.98 -2.12
N ILE A 55 -2.87 -13.24 -3.36
CA ILE A 55 -2.54 -14.60 -3.84
C ILE A 55 -1.38 -15.17 -3.03
N GLY A 56 -0.31 -14.39 -2.83
CA GLY A 56 0.86 -14.82 -2.04
C GLY A 56 0.49 -15.15 -0.60
N THR A 57 -0.35 -14.32 0.03
CA THR A 57 -0.83 -14.53 1.39
C THR A 57 -1.72 -15.77 1.48
N ALA A 58 -2.67 -15.94 0.55
CA ALA A 58 -3.55 -17.10 0.51
C ALA A 58 -2.77 -18.40 0.32
N ALA A 59 -1.85 -18.44 -0.64
CA ALA A 59 -0.96 -19.59 -0.84
C ALA A 59 -0.09 -19.86 0.39
N GLY A 60 0.43 -18.81 1.04
CA GLY A 60 1.20 -18.92 2.28
C GLY A 60 0.39 -19.50 3.44
N VAL A 61 -0.86 -19.09 3.61
CA VAL A 61 -1.78 -19.63 4.62
C VAL A 61 -2.06 -21.11 4.35
N VAL A 62 -2.40 -21.47 3.11
CA VAL A 62 -2.66 -22.87 2.74
C VAL A 62 -1.41 -23.72 2.97
N ALA A 63 -0.24 -23.26 2.53
CA ALA A 63 1.03 -23.96 2.76
C ALA A 63 1.31 -24.12 4.26
N GLY A 64 1.05 -23.08 5.06
CA GLY A 64 1.19 -23.12 6.52
C GLY A 64 0.25 -24.16 7.16
N VAL A 65 -1.02 -24.20 6.75
CA VAL A 65 -1.99 -25.20 7.23
C VAL A 65 -1.56 -26.61 6.86
N VAL A 66 -1.14 -26.84 5.62
CA VAL A 66 -0.67 -28.16 5.15
C VAL A 66 0.59 -28.57 5.93
N ALA A 67 1.54 -27.66 6.11
CA ALA A 67 2.75 -27.92 6.90
C ALA A 67 2.40 -28.28 8.35
N LEU A 68 1.53 -27.52 9.01
CA LEU A 68 1.07 -27.80 10.37
C LEU A 68 0.33 -29.14 10.47
N ALA A 69 -0.57 -29.43 9.52
CA ALA A 69 -1.29 -30.69 9.44
C ALA A 69 -0.37 -31.90 9.19
N SER A 70 0.76 -31.70 8.51
CA SER A 70 1.75 -32.75 8.26
C SER A 70 2.56 -33.14 9.49
N ILE A 71 2.72 -32.25 10.48
CA ILE A 71 3.54 -32.50 11.69
C ILE A 71 3.16 -33.80 12.39
N PRO A 72 1.89 -34.08 12.78
CA PRO A 72 1.55 -35.33 13.42
C PRO A 72 1.85 -36.55 12.54
N MET A 73 1.59 -36.46 11.23
CA MET A 73 1.86 -37.55 10.29
C MET A 73 3.34 -37.93 10.25
N PHE A 74 4.23 -36.93 10.14
CA PHE A 74 5.67 -37.15 10.20
C PHE A 74 6.14 -37.57 11.59
N SER A 75 5.52 -37.07 12.66
CA SER A 75 5.82 -37.49 14.04
C SER A 75 5.62 -38.99 14.22
N PHE A 76 4.48 -39.52 13.75
CA PHE A 76 4.21 -40.96 13.76
C PHE A 76 5.19 -41.73 12.89
N ALA A 77 5.47 -41.24 11.67
CA ALA A 77 6.43 -41.86 10.78
C ALA A 77 7.83 -41.99 11.41
N PHE A 78 8.33 -40.94 12.06
CA PHE A 78 9.61 -40.98 12.77
C PHE A 78 9.59 -41.91 13.99
N ALA A 79 8.52 -41.87 14.79
CA ALA A 79 8.40 -42.73 15.96
C ALA A 79 8.39 -44.21 15.57
N TRP A 80 7.64 -44.58 14.53
CA TRP A 80 7.65 -45.95 14.01
C TRP A 80 8.96 -46.31 13.32
N GLY A 81 9.62 -45.37 12.64
CA GLY A 81 10.97 -45.56 12.09
C GLY A 81 11.99 -45.89 13.18
N LEU A 82 11.99 -45.15 14.29
CA LEU A 82 12.83 -45.43 15.46
C LEU A 82 12.47 -46.78 16.09
N GLN A 83 11.17 -47.11 16.15
CA GLN A 83 10.74 -48.41 16.65
C GLN A 83 11.25 -49.57 15.79
N ALA A 84 11.28 -49.41 14.46
CA ALA A 84 11.83 -50.40 13.54
C ALA A 84 13.34 -50.63 13.75
N LEU A 85 14.06 -49.69 14.37
CA LEU A 85 15.47 -49.83 14.77
C LEU A 85 15.64 -50.53 16.13
N GLY A 86 14.55 -51.04 16.73
CA GLY A 86 14.56 -51.77 18.00
C GLY A 86 14.33 -50.91 19.25
N ILE A 87 14.06 -49.61 19.08
CA ILE A 87 13.70 -48.73 20.20
C ILE A 87 12.25 -49.04 20.61
N THR A 88 11.96 -49.13 21.92
CA THR A 88 10.57 -49.40 22.35
C THR A 88 9.67 -48.23 22.00
N THR A 89 8.39 -48.51 21.72
CA THR A 89 7.42 -47.49 21.26
C THR A 89 7.42 -46.24 22.14
N GLY A 90 7.42 -46.40 23.47
CA GLY A 90 7.45 -45.27 24.40
C GLY A 90 8.67 -44.37 24.24
N TRP A 91 9.87 -44.95 24.12
CA TRP A 91 11.10 -44.18 23.94
C TRP A 91 11.20 -43.55 22.55
N SER A 92 10.66 -44.18 21.51
CA SER A 92 10.61 -43.59 20.17
C SER A 92 9.79 -42.29 20.14
N PHE A 93 8.59 -42.29 20.73
CA PHE A 93 7.78 -41.08 20.84
C PHE A 93 8.42 -40.03 21.76
N ALA A 94 9.08 -40.45 22.85
CA ALA A 94 9.79 -39.53 23.75
C ALA A 94 10.96 -38.82 23.04
N ILE A 95 11.71 -39.53 22.20
CA ILE A 95 12.82 -38.94 21.42
C ILE A 95 12.28 -37.94 20.39
N VAL A 96 11.24 -38.30 19.63
CA VAL A 96 10.63 -37.41 18.63
C VAL A 96 10.02 -36.17 19.30
N GLY A 97 9.27 -36.36 20.39
CA GLY A 97 8.71 -35.26 21.18
C GLY A 97 9.80 -34.37 21.77
N GLY A 98 10.86 -34.97 22.33
CA GLY A 98 12.03 -34.25 22.85
C GLY A 98 12.73 -33.43 21.76
N ALA A 99 12.85 -33.97 20.55
CA ALA A 99 13.40 -33.23 19.40
C ALA A 99 12.56 -31.99 19.07
N TYR A 100 11.22 -32.10 19.06
CA TYR A 100 10.36 -30.93 18.87
C TYR A 100 10.50 -29.88 19.97
N VAL A 101 10.63 -30.29 21.24
CA VAL A 101 10.89 -29.37 22.35
C VAL A 101 12.21 -28.64 22.15
N LEU A 102 13.28 -29.33 21.76
CA LEU A 102 14.58 -28.71 21.48
C LEU A 102 14.49 -27.71 20.33
N ILE A 103 13.80 -28.05 19.24
CA ILE A 103 13.58 -27.14 18.11
C ILE A 103 12.78 -25.91 18.56
N ALA A 104 11.72 -26.08 19.36
CA ALA A 104 10.91 -24.99 19.88
C ALA A 104 11.73 -24.04 20.77
N LEU A 105 12.57 -24.57 21.65
CA LEU A 105 13.47 -23.76 22.48
C LEU A 105 14.49 -22.98 21.64
N LEU A 106 15.06 -23.60 20.61
CA LEU A 106 16.00 -22.94 19.70
C LEU A 106 15.31 -21.80 18.93
N LEU A 107 14.12 -22.04 18.38
CA LEU A 107 13.34 -21.03 17.68
C LEU A 107 12.93 -19.88 18.61
N ALA A 108 12.46 -20.18 19.82
CA ALA A 108 12.13 -19.17 20.82
C ALA A 108 13.36 -18.31 21.18
N PHE A 109 14.52 -18.94 21.34
CA PHE A 109 15.78 -18.24 21.60
C PHE A 109 16.17 -17.32 20.44
N LEU A 110 16.14 -17.82 19.19
CA LEU A 110 16.43 -17.03 17.99
C LEU A 110 15.44 -15.87 17.84
N MET A 111 14.15 -16.11 18.11
CA MET A 111 13.10 -15.11 18.07
C MET A 111 13.39 -13.98 19.07
N VAL A 112 13.67 -14.30 20.34
CA VAL A 112 14.06 -13.31 21.36
C VAL A 112 15.30 -12.53 20.92
N ARG A 113 16.30 -13.20 20.35
CA ARG A 113 17.52 -12.55 19.86
C ARG A 113 17.24 -11.59 18.70
N PHE A 114 16.34 -11.96 17.81
CA PHE A 114 15.91 -11.13 16.68
C PHE A 114 15.15 -9.91 17.16
N PHE A 115 14.14 -10.06 18.02
CA PHE A 115 13.37 -8.95 18.58
C PHE A 115 14.24 -7.96 19.37
N LYS A 116 15.27 -8.44 20.07
CA LYS A 116 16.24 -7.57 20.74
C LYS A 116 17.09 -6.73 19.78
N LYS A 117 17.27 -7.16 18.53
CA LYS A 117 18.02 -6.42 17.51
C LYS A 117 17.16 -5.41 16.75
N VAL A 118 15.85 -5.62 16.67
CA VAL A 118 14.93 -4.69 15.99
C VAL A 118 14.70 -3.47 16.88
N LYS A 119 15.39 -2.38 16.59
CA LYS A 119 15.13 -1.07 17.22
C LYS A 119 13.77 -0.55 16.74
N LYS A 120 12.98 0.03 17.65
CA LYS A 120 11.74 0.71 17.28
C LYS A 120 12.05 1.85 16.28
N PRO A 121 11.17 2.15 15.32
CA PRO A 121 11.40 3.23 14.37
C PRO A 121 11.22 4.60 15.06
N GLU A 122 12.25 5.03 15.80
CA GLU A 122 12.23 6.23 16.65
C GLU A 122 11.92 7.50 15.87
N ARG A 123 12.46 7.64 14.65
CA ARG A 123 12.22 8.79 13.76
C ARG A 123 10.75 8.90 13.34
N THR A 124 10.13 7.78 12.97
CA THR A 124 8.71 7.71 12.58
C THR A 124 7.80 8.01 13.76
N ILE A 125 8.12 7.45 14.93
CA ILE A 125 7.34 7.69 16.16
C ILE A 125 7.45 9.17 16.57
N ALA A 126 8.67 9.74 16.55
CA ALA A 126 8.90 11.14 16.89
C ALA A 126 8.19 12.09 15.91
N GLY A 127 8.25 11.82 14.61
CA GLY A 127 7.53 12.58 13.59
C GLY A 127 6.01 12.54 13.79
N ALA A 128 5.45 11.35 14.02
CA ALA A 128 4.01 11.20 14.28
C ALA A 128 3.58 11.94 15.57
N GLN A 129 4.39 11.89 16.63
CA GLN A 129 4.14 12.62 17.86
C GLN A 129 4.21 14.14 17.67
N ALA A 130 5.19 14.62 16.91
CA ALA A 130 5.32 16.04 16.59
C ALA A 130 4.10 16.54 15.81
N THR A 131 3.66 15.81 14.78
CA THR A 131 2.45 16.15 14.01
C THR A 131 1.21 16.16 14.89
N ALA A 132 1.05 15.17 15.78
CA ALA A 132 -0.05 15.12 16.72
C ALA A 132 -0.03 16.28 17.73
N GLN A 133 1.16 16.71 18.19
CA GLN A 133 1.29 17.88 19.06
C GLN A 133 0.91 19.18 18.33
N VAL A 134 1.35 19.36 17.08
CA VAL A 134 0.97 20.51 16.26
C VAL A 134 -0.55 20.56 16.07
N LEU A 135 -1.19 19.43 15.76
CA LEU A 135 -2.65 19.37 15.59
C LEU A 135 -3.42 19.66 16.88
N LYS A 136 -2.93 19.23 18.05
CA LYS A 136 -3.54 19.53 19.34
C LYS A 136 -3.43 21.01 19.72
N ASN A 137 -2.33 21.65 19.35
CA ASN A 137 -2.06 23.06 19.65
C ASN A 137 -2.70 24.00 18.61
N ALA A 138 -3.03 23.51 17.42
CA ALA A 138 -3.80 24.23 16.42
C ALA A 138 -5.27 24.34 16.87
N LYS A 139 -5.59 25.36 17.69
CA LYS A 139 -6.98 25.76 17.95
C LYS A 139 -7.58 26.20 16.61
N PRO A 140 -8.72 25.62 16.16
CA PRO A 140 -9.41 26.14 14.98
C PRO A 140 -9.75 27.61 15.23
N ARG A 141 -9.09 28.53 14.52
CA ARG A 141 -9.43 29.94 14.60
C ARG A 141 -10.77 30.11 13.86
N PRO A 142 -11.87 30.46 14.55
CA PRO A 142 -13.09 30.82 13.83
C PRO A 142 -12.77 32.04 12.97
N ALA A 143 -13.11 31.97 11.69
CA ALA A 143 -12.98 33.11 10.79
C ALA A 143 -13.75 34.29 11.40
N THR A 144 -13.06 35.42 11.55
CA THR A 144 -13.62 36.60 12.20
C THR A 144 -14.75 37.14 11.32
N LYS A 145 -15.84 37.66 11.92
CA LYS A 145 -17.00 38.17 11.14
C LYS A 145 -16.58 39.20 10.08
N GLU A 146 -15.55 39.99 10.38
CA GLU A 146 -14.94 40.97 9.46
C GLU A 146 -14.24 40.31 8.26
N GLU A 147 -13.53 39.19 8.45
CA GLU A 147 -12.93 38.43 7.35
C GLU A 147 -14.00 37.77 6.48
N ILE A 148 -15.07 37.26 7.10
CA ILE A 148 -16.22 36.67 6.41
C ILE A 148 -16.97 37.74 5.61
N ASP A 149 -17.26 38.90 6.21
CA ASP A 149 -17.97 39.98 5.53
C ASP A 149 -17.10 40.67 4.47
N ARG A 150 -15.77 40.75 4.63
CA ARG A 150 -14.85 41.19 3.58
C ARG A 150 -14.77 40.19 2.42
N ALA A 151 -14.72 38.88 2.72
CA ALA A 151 -14.74 37.83 1.69
C ALA A 151 -16.09 37.75 0.95
N LEU A 152 -17.19 38.13 1.62
CA LEU A 152 -18.53 38.25 1.03
C LEU A 152 -18.79 39.63 0.40
N GLY A 153 -17.80 40.54 0.38
CA GLY A 153 -17.90 41.86 -0.25
C GLY A 153 -18.88 42.84 0.41
N ARG A 154 -19.26 42.60 1.68
CA ARG A 154 -20.24 43.40 2.43
C ARG A 154 -19.63 44.63 3.12
N ILE A 155 -18.31 44.71 3.20
CA ILE A 155 -17.55 45.85 3.74
C ILE A 155 -16.36 46.14 2.82
N GLN A 156 -16.20 47.41 2.45
CA GLN A 156 -15.06 47.95 1.70
C GLN A 156 -13.98 48.42 2.67
#